data_AF-A0A4P1RE50-F1
#
_entry.id   AF-A0A4P1RE50-F1
#
_cell.length_a   1.000
_cell.length_b   1.000
_cell.length_c   1.000
_cell.angle_alpha   90.00
_cell.angle_beta   90.00
_cell.angle_gamma   90.00
#
_symmetry.space_group_name_H-M   'P 1'
#
loop_
_entity.id
_entity.type
_entity.pdbx_description
1 polymer ?
#
loop_
_entity_poly.entity_id
_entity_poly.type
_entity_poly.pdbx_seq_one_letter_code
_entity_poly.pdbx_strand_id
1 'polypeptide(L)'
;MYSSSKQRIIPWLILLMIILYTLYSSNLLLITNKKRRECSTTSINLQEANNEIQEQHEMGTTNTSLNIDAESTIAQEKKIKKVEKEKEHEEEEEEEKETPIDQLSQRYDTELNHIVFAIAASSNLWDMRKEYIKVWWKPNKTRGVVWLDKKVSGKADEGLPKIGISQDTTKFKYTNHQGQRSALRISRVVTETLKLGLKNVRWFMMGDDDTVFMVDNVVRILSKYDHNQFYYIGSSSESHVQNIHFSYAMAYGGGGFAISYPLAKELARMQDRCIQRYPGLYGSDDRMQACMAELGVPLTREAGFHQELKCAFIFVVVQYDVYGDLLGLLGAHPVTPLVTLHHLDVVQPIFPHMDRVESLQHLMKSVKRDSGSIMQQSICYDHDKYWSISVSWGYVVQILRGVMSPRELEMPTRTFLNWYRRSDYTAYAFNTRPVTKNPCQKAFLFYMNKTRYDPARKKIIGTYSRYKSKPPYCNWKMESPEEIDSIIVTKRPDPLRWQRRSGDDKEEDRQENHCRQIFFAAAPRLNRVNLNLPISTACFTETLRKERRRNGRKGMEDSLLVSLVG
;
A
#
# COMPACT_ATOMS: atom_id res chain seq x y z
N MET A 1 -54.58 -28.43 -51.76
CA MET A 1 -53.84 -27.15 -51.93
C MET A 1 -53.71 -26.52 -50.54
N TYR A 2 -52.75 -26.94 -49.71
CA TYR A 2 -51.32 -26.54 -49.66
C TYR A 2 -51.03 -25.20 -48.95
N SER A 3 -51.42 -25.12 -47.67
CA SER A 3 -50.92 -24.16 -46.66
C SER A 3 -51.40 -24.68 -45.28
N SER A 4 -50.66 -24.63 -44.16
CA SER A 4 -49.29 -24.17 -43.89
C SER A 4 -48.61 -25.12 -42.90
N SER A 5 -47.53 -25.79 -43.31
CA SER A 5 -46.71 -26.64 -42.40
C SER A 5 -46.13 -25.85 -41.22
N LYS A 6 -46.00 -24.53 -41.35
CA LYS A 6 -45.42 -23.63 -40.32
C LYS A 6 -46.30 -23.47 -39.07
N GLN A 7 -47.62 -23.74 -39.13
CA GLN A 7 -48.50 -23.57 -37.98
C GLN A 7 -48.40 -24.66 -36.90
N ARG A 8 -47.78 -25.82 -37.19
CA ARG A 8 -47.54 -26.88 -36.18
C ARG A 8 -46.16 -26.84 -35.52
N ILE A 9 -45.21 -26.06 -36.06
CA ILE A 9 -43.82 -26.01 -35.57
C ILE A 9 -43.70 -25.10 -34.33
N ILE A 10 -44.42 -23.98 -34.31
CA ILE A 10 -44.41 -23.00 -33.21
C ILE A 10 -44.79 -23.62 -31.85
N PRO A 11 -45.94 -24.34 -31.70
CA PRO A 11 -46.28 -24.94 -30.41
C PRO A 11 -45.26 -26.01 -29.97
N TRP A 12 -44.65 -26.76 -30.90
CA TRP A 12 -43.60 -27.73 -30.59
C TRP A 12 -42.28 -27.08 -30.14
N LEU A 13 -41.88 -25.94 -30.72
CA LEU A 13 -40.73 -25.16 -30.25
C LEU A 13 -40.97 -24.57 -28.86
N ILE A 14 -42.18 -24.10 -28.58
CA ILE A 14 -42.57 -23.60 -27.25
C ILE A 14 -42.55 -24.76 -26.24
N LEU A 15 -43.11 -25.93 -26.58
CA LEU A 15 -43.05 -27.13 -25.74
C LEU A 15 -41.60 -27.58 -25.47
N LEU A 16 -40.74 -27.60 -26.50
CA LEU A 16 -39.33 -27.94 -26.36
C LEU A 16 -38.57 -26.93 -25.50
N MET A 17 -38.87 -25.63 -25.62
CA MET A 17 -38.28 -24.59 -24.76
C MET A 17 -38.76 -24.71 -23.32
N ILE A 18 -40.04 -25.02 -23.08
CA ILE A 18 -40.57 -25.29 -21.73
C ILE A 18 -39.91 -26.55 -21.14
N ILE A 19 -39.74 -27.63 -21.93
CA ILE A 19 -39.05 -28.86 -21.49
C ILE A 19 -37.57 -28.58 -21.18
N LEU A 20 -36.85 -27.83 -22.01
CA LEU A 20 -35.46 -27.44 -21.74
C LEU A 20 -35.34 -26.50 -20.53
N TYR A 21 -36.25 -25.52 -20.40
CA TYR A 21 -36.28 -24.59 -19.27
C TYR A 21 -36.62 -25.30 -17.96
N THR A 22 -37.54 -26.27 -17.97
CA THR A 22 -37.86 -27.11 -16.80
C THR A 22 -36.75 -28.09 -16.47
N LEU A 23 -36.09 -28.72 -17.45
CA LEU A 23 -34.91 -29.56 -17.20
C LEU A 23 -33.72 -28.76 -16.63
N TYR A 24 -33.55 -27.51 -17.07
CA TYR A 24 -32.51 -26.60 -16.59
C TYR A 24 -32.83 -26.06 -15.19
N SER A 25 -34.05 -25.56 -14.96
CA SER A 25 -34.48 -25.01 -13.67
C SER A 25 -34.71 -26.08 -12.58
N SER A 26 -35.09 -27.31 -12.96
CA SER A 26 -35.23 -28.44 -12.02
C SER A 26 -33.90 -29.15 -11.70
N ASN A 27 -32.75 -28.62 -12.15
CA ASN A 27 -31.42 -29.20 -11.96
C ASN A 27 -31.22 -30.64 -12.50
N LEU A 28 -32.19 -31.20 -13.22
CA LEU A 28 -32.24 -32.64 -13.53
C LEU A 28 -31.13 -33.08 -14.50
N LEU A 29 -30.67 -32.17 -15.37
CA LEU A 29 -29.52 -32.40 -16.27
C LEU A 29 -28.15 -32.41 -15.57
N LEU A 30 -28.07 -32.09 -14.27
CA LEU A 30 -26.85 -32.25 -13.46
C LEU A 30 -26.89 -33.50 -12.56
N ILE A 31 -27.94 -34.33 -12.65
CA ILE A 31 -28.16 -35.51 -11.79
C ILE A 31 -27.92 -36.83 -12.56
N THR A 32 -26.88 -36.88 -13.38
CA THR A 32 -26.28 -38.15 -13.86
C THR A 32 -24.84 -38.38 -13.36
N ASN A 33 -24.27 -37.43 -12.60
CA ASN A 33 -22.97 -37.59 -11.94
C ASN A 33 -22.99 -37.10 -10.49
N LYS A 34 -23.83 -37.69 -9.63
CA LYS A 34 -23.66 -37.57 -8.18
C LYS A 34 -24.12 -38.83 -7.41
N LYS A 35 -23.15 -39.68 -7.08
CA LYS A 35 -23.36 -40.73 -6.06
C LYS A 35 -23.32 -40.04 -4.68
N ARG A 36 -24.51 -39.90 -4.07
CA ARG A 36 -24.88 -39.75 -2.64
C ARG A 36 -23.74 -39.66 -1.60
N ARG A 37 -23.79 -38.84 -0.55
CA ARG A 37 -24.92 -38.54 0.39
C ARG A 37 -24.88 -37.07 0.90
N GLU A 38 -26.04 -36.40 1.08
CA GLU A 38 -26.72 -36.04 2.36
C GLU A 38 -25.87 -35.14 3.30
N CYS A 39 -26.34 -34.10 4.03
CA CYS A 39 -27.56 -33.27 4.10
C CYS A 39 -27.24 -32.09 5.07
N SER A 40 -27.91 -30.93 5.14
CA SER A 40 -28.95 -30.25 4.35
C SER A 40 -28.95 -28.75 4.74
N THR A 41 -29.66 -27.85 4.03
CA THR A 41 -29.87 -26.44 4.44
C THR A 41 -31.28 -25.95 4.12
N THR A 42 -32.04 -25.61 5.17
CA THR A 42 -33.34 -24.92 5.09
C THR A 42 -33.11 -23.46 4.74
N SER A 43 -33.75 -22.96 3.67
CA SER A 43 -33.76 -21.54 3.33
C SER A 43 -34.88 -20.81 4.09
N ILE A 44 -34.52 -19.86 4.95
CA ILE A 44 -35.47 -18.84 5.43
C ILE A 44 -35.55 -17.76 4.35
N ASN A 45 -36.77 -17.40 3.97
CA ASN A 45 -37.05 -16.53 2.84
C ASN A 45 -37.19 -15.07 3.30
N LEU A 46 -36.47 -14.13 2.67
CA LEU A 46 -36.63 -12.70 2.95
C LEU A 46 -37.92 -12.20 2.31
N GLN A 47 -39.04 -12.24 3.03
CA GLN A 47 -40.27 -11.56 2.62
C GLN A 47 -41.17 -11.07 3.76
N GLU A 48 -40.70 -11.12 5.01
CA GLU A 48 -41.51 -10.86 6.22
C GLU A 48 -40.89 -9.73 7.08
N ALA A 49 -40.39 -8.68 6.43
CA ALA A 49 -39.70 -7.55 7.08
C ALA A 49 -40.13 -6.17 6.53
N ASN A 50 -41.40 -6.02 6.16
CA ASN A 50 -41.96 -4.76 5.62
C ASN A 50 -43.25 -4.28 6.31
N ASN A 51 -43.80 -5.02 7.29
CA ASN A 51 -45.07 -4.70 7.95
C ASN A 51 -44.93 -4.61 9.48
N GLU A 52 -44.04 -3.76 10.01
CA GLU A 52 -44.00 -3.50 11.47
C GLU A 52 -43.42 -2.12 11.87
N ILE A 53 -43.63 -1.07 11.05
CA ILE A 53 -43.44 0.34 11.49
C ILE A 53 -44.57 1.21 10.93
N GLN A 54 -45.82 0.97 11.37
CA GLN A 54 -46.91 1.91 11.10
C GLN A 54 -48.09 1.79 12.08
N GLU A 55 -47.89 2.05 13.37
CA GLU A 55 -48.99 2.46 14.27
C GLU A 55 -48.52 3.14 15.57
N GLN A 56 -48.12 4.41 15.48
CA GLN A 56 -48.42 5.43 16.50
C GLN A 56 -48.65 6.77 15.79
N HIS A 57 -49.91 7.05 15.47
CA HIS A 57 -50.34 8.32 14.89
C HIS A 57 -50.49 9.37 16.00
N GLU A 58 -49.97 10.57 15.72
CA GLU A 58 -50.47 11.90 16.10
C GLU A 58 -51.19 12.13 17.45
N MET A 59 -50.68 13.07 18.25
CA MET A 59 -51.33 14.38 18.43
C MET A 59 -50.40 15.40 19.12
N GLY A 60 -50.53 16.70 18.82
CA GLY A 60 -49.97 17.76 19.69
C GLY A 60 -49.18 18.89 19.02
N THR A 61 -49.79 19.64 18.10
CA THR A 61 -49.28 20.96 17.68
C THR A 61 -49.43 22.01 18.78
N THR A 62 -48.40 22.84 19.00
CA THR A 62 -48.59 24.25 19.41
C THR A 62 -47.39 25.12 19.04
N ASN A 63 -47.64 26.16 18.25
CA ASN A 63 -46.74 27.31 18.11
C ASN A 63 -47.15 28.37 19.13
N THR A 64 -46.20 28.98 19.84
CA THR A 64 -46.33 30.40 20.21
C THR A 64 -44.96 31.06 20.27
N SER A 65 -44.82 32.19 19.58
CA SER A 65 -43.73 33.15 19.72
C SER A 65 -43.96 34.07 20.92
N LEU A 66 -42.93 34.77 21.39
CA LEU A 66 -42.97 36.21 21.62
C LEU A 66 -41.56 36.79 21.85
N ASN A 67 -41.45 38.10 21.71
CA ASN A 67 -40.24 38.87 21.41
C ASN A 67 -40.10 40.01 22.45
N ILE A 68 -38.91 40.66 22.51
CA ILE A 68 -38.73 42.11 22.88
C ILE A 68 -38.89 42.41 24.41
N ASP A 69 -38.13 43.30 25.09
CA ASP A 69 -37.27 44.44 24.67
C ASP A 69 -36.03 44.71 25.57
N ALA A 70 -35.33 45.84 25.36
CA ALA A 70 -33.95 46.13 25.79
C ALA A 70 -33.70 47.09 27.00
N GLU A 71 -32.40 47.21 27.35
CA GLU A 71 -31.66 48.44 27.76
C GLU A 71 -31.36 48.77 29.26
N SER A 72 -30.05 48.76 29.61
CA SER A 72 -29.30 49.57 30.61
C SER A 72 -27.99 48.84 31.02
N THR A 73 -26.90 48.88 30.25
CA THR A 73 -25.83 49.92 30.18
C THR A 73 -25.01 50.15 31.47
N ILE A 74 -23.67 50.19 31.31
CA ILE A 74 -22.63 50.67 32.25
C ILE A 74 -22.22 49.75 33.42
N ALA A 75 -21.28 48.83 33.17
CA ALA A 75 -20.00 48.73 33.91
C ALA A 75 -19.12 47.57 33.42
N GLN A 76 -18.12 47.83 32.55
CA GLN A 76 -16.74 47.27 32.56
C GLN A 76 -15.91 47.52 31.27
N GLU A 77 -16.04 48.69 30.63
CA GLU A 77 -15.05 49.16 29.63
C GLU A 77 -14.12 50.23 30.22
N LYS A 78 -13.32 49.88 31.24
CA LYS A 78 -12.22 50.72 31.77
C LYS A 78 -10.99 49.90 32.19
N LYS A 79 -10.36 49.27 31.19
CA LYS A 79 -9.04 48.59 31.10
C LYS A 79 -9.24 47.63 29.91
N ILE A 80 -8.75 47.87 28.69
CA ILE A 80 -7.41 48.32 28.29
C ILE A 80 -7.51 49.35 27.16
N LYS A 81 -7.30 50.63 27.47
CA LYS A 81 -6.95 51.70 26.51
C LYS A 81 -5.94 52.63 27.18
N LYS A 82 -4.77 52.07 27.52
CA LYS A 82 -3.63 52.80 28.07
C LYS A 82 -2.29 52.05 27.96
N VAL A 83 -1.99 51.46 26.80
CA VAL A 83 -0.62 51.28 26.22
C VAL A 83 -0.77 51.17 24.69
N GLU A 84 -1.24 52.24 24.04
CA GLU A 84 -1.21 52.41 22.58
C GLU A 84 -0.73 53.84 22.28
N LYS A 85 0.53 54.10 22.64
CA LYS A 85 1.38 55.22 22.25
C LYS A 85 2.66 55.15 23.10
N GLU A 86 3.67 54.48 22.53
CA GLU A 86 5.10 54.43 22.90
C GLU A 86 5.63 53.05 22.47
N LYS A 87 5.95 52.93 21.17
CA LYS A 87 6.89 51.98 20.53
C LYS A 87 6.91 52.19 19.01
N GLU A 88 7.17 53.44 18.62
CA GLU A 88 7.69 53.79 17.29
C GLU A 88 9.11 54.33 17.49
N HIS A 89 10.05 53.41 17.76
CA HIS A 89 11.51 53.51 17.67
C HIS A 89 12.10 52.23 18.28
N GLU A 90 13.32 51.84 17.86
CA GLU A 90 13.98 50.55 18.15
C GLU A 90 13.45 49.36 17.33
N GLU A 91 13.51 49.50 15.99
CA GLU A 91 13.70 48.36 15.07
C GLU A 91 15.19 48.24 14.74
N GLU A 92 15.98 47.55 15.56
CA GLU A 92 17.28 46.96 15.20
C GLU A 92 17.66 45.91 16.27
N GLU A 93 18.12 44.73 15.84
CA GLU A 93 18.64 43.62 16.66
C GLU A 93 17.70 42.95 17.72
N GLU A 94 16.76 42.10 17.27
CA GLU A 94 16.40 40.89 18.02
C GLU A 94 16.79 39.63 17.23
N GLU A 95 17.54 38.73 17.88
CA GLU A 95 18.07 37.50 17.28
C GLU A 95 16.95 36.58 16.75
N GLU A 96 17.18 35.97 15.58
CA GLU A 96 16.42 34.80 15.14
C GLU A 96 16.61 33.65 16.14
N LYS A 97 15.69 33.54 17.12
CA LYS A 97 15.53 32.32 17.91
C LYS A 97 15.00 31.21 17.01
N GLU A 98 15.94 30.52 16.36
CA GLU A 98 15.69 29.24 15.70
C GLU A 98 14.88 28.35 16.64
N THR A 99 13.67 27.97 16.23
CA THR A 99 12.92 26.91 16.91
C THR A 99 13.76 25.63 16.84
N PRO A 100 14.20 25.03 17.98
CA PRO A 100 15.17 23.96 17.93
C PRO A 100 14.67 22.74 17.14
N ILE A 101 15.53 22.26 16.24
CA ILE A 101 15.33 21.06 15.40
C ILE A 101 15.08 19.78 16.25
N ASP A 102 15.27 19.84 17.57
CA ASP A 102 15.02 18.73 18.50
C ASP A 102 13.57 18.26 18.62
N GLN A 103 12.57 19.04 18.20
CA GLN A 103 11.19 18.52 18.13
C GLN A 103 10.93 17.59 16.94
N LEU A 104 11.88 17.47 16.01
CA LEU A 104 11.90 16.44 14.94
C LEU A 104 12.85 15.27 15.27
N SER A 105 13.59 15.34 16.40
CA SER A 105 14.67 14.41 16.74
C SER A 105 14.30 13.30 17.74
N GLN A 106 13.02 13.19 18.16
CA GLN A 106 12.52 12.08 19.02
C GLN A 106 12.52 10.72 18.29
N ARG A 107 13.70 10.24 17.92
CA ARG A 107 13.97 8.84 17.65
C ARG A 107 14.47 8.19 18.91
N TYR A 108 13.80 7.12 19.30
CA TYR A 108 14.34 6.20 20.27
C TYR A 108 15.54 5.49 19.64
N ASP A 109 16.56 5.23 20.44
CA ASP A 109 17.83 4.59 20.07
C ASP A 109 17.66 3.09 19.69
N THR A 110 16.78 2.81 18.73
CA THR A 110 16.47 1.46 18.26
C THR A 110 17.43 1.13 17.13
N GLU A 111 18.36 0.23 17.42
CA GLU A 111 19.27 -0.37 16.45
C GLU A 111 18.82 -1.78 16.00
N LEU A 112 19.48 -2.34 14.98
CA LEU A 112 19.20 -3.70 14.49
C LEU A 112 19.36 -4.79 15.56
N ASN A 113 20.30 -4.62 16.49
CA ASN A 113 20.52 -5.57 17.59
C ASN A 113 19.32 -5.64 18.58
N HIS A 114 18.39 -4.67 18.57
CA HIS A 114 17.24 -4.62 19.45
C HIS A 114 16.00 -5.33 18.88
N ILE A 115 16.05 -5.74 17.61
CA ILE A 115 14.94 -6.35 16.87
C ILE A 115 15.19 -7.85 16.71
N VAL A 116 14.20 -8.68 17.02
CA VAL A 116 14.24 -10.13 16.80
C VAL A 116 13.23 -10.52 15.74
N PHE A 117 13.72 -11.09 14.62
CA PHE A 117 12.84 -11.61 13.57
C PHE A 117 12.28 -12.98 13.97
N ALA A 118 10.96 -13.11 13.96
CA ALA A 118 10.22 -14.31 14.33
C ALA A 118 9.49 -14.81 13.08
N ILE A 119 10.19 -15.60 12.27
CA ILE A 119 9.74 -15.98 10.93
C ILE A 119 8.87 -17.24 11.03
N ALA A 120 7.63 -17.18 10.57
CA ALA A 120 6.76 -18.34 10.45
C ALA A 120 7.04 -19.07 9.13
N ALA A 121 7.24 -20.38 9.18
CA ALA A 121 7.59 -21.16 7.99
C ALA A 121 6.93 -22.53 7.96
N SER A 122 6.85 -23.15 6.78
CA SER A 122 6.38 -24.54 6.61
C SER A 122 7.51 -25.48 6.18
N SER A 123 7.64 -26.64 6.84
CA SER A 123 8.65 -27.64 6.46
C SER A 123 8.49 -28.13 5.01
N ASN A 124 7.27 -28.09 4.47
CA ASN A 124 6.96 -28.54 3.11
C ASN A 124 7.39 -27.54 2.03
N LEU A 125 7.57 -26.26 2.36
CA LEU A 125 7.96 -25.19 1.43
C LEU A 125 9.38 -24.67 1.68
N TRP A 126 10.01 -25.11 2.78
CA TRP A 126 11.28 -24.61 3.29
C TRP A 126 12.39 -24.56 2.24
N ASP A 127 12.61 -25.64 1.48
CA ASP A 127 13.72 -25.71 0.52
C ASP A 127 13.60 -24.73 -0.64
N MET A 128 12.39 -24.27 -0.97
CA MET A 128 12.18 -23.20 -1.95
C MET A 128 12.22 -21.82 -1.29
N ARG A 129 11.52 -21.65 -0.16
CA ARG A 129 11.29 -20.33 0.44
C ARG A 129 12.47 -19.78 1.23
N LYS A 130 13.37 -20.63 1.74
CA LYS A 130 14.61 -20.20 2.38
C LYS A 130 15.47 -19.30 1.47
N GLU A 131 15.34 -19.41 0.15
CA GLU A 131 16.03 -18.54 -0.80
C GLU A 131 15.57 -17.07 -0.73
N TYR A 132 14.29 -16.80 -0.39
CA TYR A 132 13.81 -15.44 -0.13
C TYR A 132 14.44 -14.85 1.14
N ILE A 133 14.56 -15.66 2.20
CA ILE A 133 15.21 -15.26 3.46
C ILE A 133 16.67 -14.87 3.21
N LYS A 134 17.41 -15.63 2.39
CA LYS A 134 18.80 -15.33 2.01
C LYS A 134 19.00 -13.99 1.31
N VAL A 135 17.97 -13.42 0.68
CA VAL A 135 18.07 -12.12 -0.02
C VAL A 135 18.28 -10.95 0.96
N TRP A 136 17.63 -11.01 2.13
CA TRP A 136 17.59 -9.89 3.08
C TRP A 136 18.28 -10.16 4.41
N TRP A 137 18.40 -11.43 4.81
CA TRP A 137 19.06 -11.82 6.04
C TRP A 137 20.54 -11.41 6.02
N LYS A 138 21.04 -10.90 7.15
CA LYS A 138 22.42 -10.43 7.30
C LYS A 138 23.12 -11.32 8.33
N PRO A 139 23.83 -12.41 7.93
CA PRO A 139 24.52 -13.30 8.86
C PRO A 139 25.37 -12.52 9.88
N ASN A 140 25.33 -12.97 11.14
CA ASN A 140 26.00 -12.33 12.27
C ASN A 140 25.60 -10.86 12.56
N LYS A 141 24.54 -10.34 11.94
CA LYS A 141 23.99 -8.98 12.19
C LYS A 141 22.50 -8.99 12.51
N THR A 142 21.68 -9.70 11.74
CA THR A 142 20.28 -9.97 12.07
C THR A 142 20.19 -11.11 13.10
N ARG A 143 19.25 -10.98 14.04
CA ARG A 143 18.97 -11.99 15.08
C ARG A 143 17.51 -12.42 15.00
N GLY A 144 17.24 -13.71 15.17
CA GLY A 144 15.91 -14.25 14.87
C GLY A 144 15.89 -15.76 14.72
N VAL A 145 14.67 -16.29 14.55
CA VAL A 145 14.39 -17.73 14.46
C VAL A 145 13.33 -17.98 13.39
N VAL A 146 13.55 -19.02 12.58
CA VAL A 146 12.52 -19.60 11.70
C VAL A 146 11.80 -20.71 12.45
N TRP A 147 10.49 -20.58 12.61
CA TRP A 147 9.65 -21.53 13.31
C TRP A 147 8.91 -22.44 12.34
N LEU A 148 9.33 -23.70 12.29
CA LEU A 148 8.74 -24.76 11.47
C LEU A 148 7.78 -25.64 12.27
N ASP A 149 6.91 -26.37 11.55
CA ASP A 149 6.07 -27.42 12.09
C ASP A 149 6.82 -28.75 12.32
N LYS A 150 7.89 -29.01 11.56
CA LYS A 150 8.71 -30.23 11.64
C LYS A 150 10.18 -29.94 11.40
N LYS A 151 11.05 -30.85 11.86
CA LYS A 151 12.47 -30.82 11.51
C LYS A 151 12.65 -31.02 10.00
N VAL A 152 13.54 -30.23 9.43
CA VAL A 152 13.99 -30.29 8.04
C VAL A 152 15.49 -30.61 8.01
N SER A 153 15.95 -31.29 6.96
CA SER A 153 17.37 -31.38 6.63
C SER A 153 17.87 -30.01 6.17
N GLY A 154 18.97 -29.53 6.74
CA GLY A 154 19.63 -28.30 6.29
C GLY A 154 21.14 -28.43 6.35
N LYS A 155 21.86 -27.73 5.48
CA LYS A 155 23.32 -27.63 5.59
C LYS A 155 23.64 -26.64 6.71
N ALA A 156 24.66 -26.95 7.52
CA ALA A 156 24.95 -26.19 8.75
C ALA A 156 25.43 -24.74 8.52
N ASP A 157 25.69 -24.34 7.27
CA ASP A 157 26.34 -23.07 6.91
C ASP A 157 25.68 -22.36 5.71
N GLU A 158 24.33 -22.43 5.60
CA GLU A 158 23.59 -21.68 4.55
C GLU A 158 23.42 -20.18 4.85
N GLY A 159 24.04 -19.66 5.93
CA GLY A 159 23.89 -18.28 6.36
C GLY A 159 22.46 -17.91 6.80
N LEU A 160 21.62 -18.88 7.16
CA LEU A 160 20.21 -18.69 7.51
C LEU A 160 19.99 -18.39 9.02
N PRO A 161 18.81 -17.90 9.43
CA PRO A 161 18.46 -17.81 10.85
C PRO A 161 18.40 -19.19 11.51
N LYS A 162 18.47 -19.23 12.85
CA LYS A 162 18.32 -20.47 13.61
C LYS A 162 16.93 -21.08 13.35
N ILE A 163 16.88 -22.39 13.11
CA ILE A 163 15.62 -23.13 13.01
C ILE A 163 15.12 -23.51 14.42
N GLY A 164 13.86 -23.19 14.71
CA GLY A 164 13.09 -23.64 15.85
C GLY A 164 11.91 -24.49 15.39
N ILE A 165 11.51 -25.46 16.22
CA ILE A 165 10.29 -26.25 16.00
C ILE A 165 9.25 -25.75 17.00
N SER A 166 8.10 -25.32 16.51
CA SER A 166 7.04 -24.80 17.38
C SER A 166 6.48 -25.87 18.31
N GLN A 167 5.87 -25.42 19.41
CA GLN A 167 5.24 -26.32 20.38
C GLN A 167 3.96 -26.93 19.82
N ASP A 168 3.58 -28.09 20.37
CA ASP A 168 2.33 -28.73 20.01
C ASP A 168 1.10 -27.86 20.34
N THR A 169 0.14 -27.86 19.42
CA THR A 169 -1.12 -27.12 19.47
C THR A 169 -2.35 -28.03 19.45
N THR A 170 -2.20 -29.36 19.58
CA THR A 170 -3.33 -30.32 19.72
C THR A 170 -4.36 -29.91 20.78
N LYS A 171 -3.90 -29.39 21.93
CA LYS A 171 -4.75 -28.97 23.06
C LYS A 171 -5.78 -27.87 22.73
N PHE A 172 -5.55 -27.08 21.68
CA PHE A 172 -6.44 -25.97 21.31
C PHE A 172 -7.58 -26.44 20.42
N LYS A 173 -8.79 -25.91 20.65
CA LYS A 173 -9.91 -26.14 19.74
C LYS A 173 -9.71 -25.36 18.43
N TYR A 174 -10.14 -25.95 17.32
CA TYR A 174 -10.16 -25.31 16.00
C TYR A 174 -11.41 -25.78 15.28
N THR A 175 -12.31 -24.86 14.98
CA THR A 175 -13.65 -25.15 14.44
C THR A 175 -13.92 -24.44 13.11
N ASN A 176 -12.97 -23.66 12.60
CA ASN A 176 -13.08 -23.09 11.27
C ASN A 176 -12.86 -24.19 10.22
N HIS A 177 -13.78 -24.33 9.27
CA HIS A 177 -13.72 -25.36 8.23
C HIS A 177 -12.96 -24.95 6.95
N GLN A 178 -12.66 -23.66 6.79
CA GLN A 178 -12.01 -23.09 5.60
C GLN A 178 -10.50 -22.87 5.80
N GLY A 179 -10.09 -22.47 7.00
CA GLY A 179 -8.69 -22.24 7.34
C GLY A 179 -7.94 -23.53 7.73
N GLN A 180 -6.62 -23.42 7.86
CA GLN A 180 -5.76 -24.53 8.27
C GLN A 180 -5.43 -24.48 9.77
N ARG A 181 -5.46 -25.63 10.44
CA ARG A 181 -5.08 -25.78 11.86
C ARG A 181 -3.65 -25.30 12.18
N SER A 182 -2.75 -25.27 11.18
CA SER A 182 -1.40 -24.70 11.27
C SER A 182 -1.38 -23.23 11.73
N ALA A 183 -2.46 -22.48 11.51
CA ALA A 183 -2.65 -21.12 12.01
C ALA A 183 -2.48 -20.98 13.54
N LEU A 184 -2.87 -22.00 14.32
CA LEU A 184 -2.69 -22.02 15.78
C LEU A 184 -1.21 -21.90 16.17
N ARG A 185 -0.36 -22.63 15.45
CA ARG A 185 1.09 -22.66 15.63
C ARG A 185 1.70 -21.31 15.24
N ILE A 186 1.34 -20.81 14.05
CA ILE A 186 1.85 -19.55 13.50
C ILE A 186 1.52 -18.37 14.43
N SER A 187 0.31 -18.28 14.98
CA SER A 187 -0.05 -17.21 15.93
C SER A 187 0.87 -17.16 17.17
N ARG A 188 1.45 -18.30 17.59
CA ARG A 188 2.29 -18.40 18.80
C ARG A 188 3.76 -18.07 18.55
N VAL A 189 4.18 -17.82 17.29
CA VAL A 189 5.59 -17.60 16.90
C VAL A 189 6.27 -16.45 17.66
N VAL A 190 5.57 -15.35 17.92
CA VAL A 190 6.11 -14.23 18.73
C VAL A 190 6.32 -14.66 20.19
N THR A 191 5.35 -15.34 20.80
CA THR A 191 5.42 -15.87 22.17
C THR A 191 6.48 -16.95 22.32
N GLU A 192 6.65 -17.82 21.33
CA GLU A 192 7.70 -18.84 21.28
C GLU A 192 9.09 -18.19 21.18
N THR A 193 9.21 -17.11 20.40
CA THR A 193 10.45 -16.32 20.30
C THR A 193 10.79 -15.58 21.60
N LEU A 194 9.79 -15.00 22.28
CA LEU A 194 9.98 -14.37 23.60
C LEU A 194 10.50 -15.38 24.65
N LYS A 195 9.96 -16.61 24.65
CA LYS A 195 10.35 -17.69 25.57
C LYS A 195 11.82 -18.14 25.43
N LEU A 196 12.51 -17.74 24.36
CA LEU A 196 13.96 -17.97 24.22
C LEU A 196 14.80 -17.10 25.17
N GLY A 197 14.21 -16.12 25.86
CA GLY A 197 14.89 -15.33 26.90
C GLY A 197 16.04 -14.46 26.38
N LEU A 198 16.03 -14.10 25.10
CA LEU A 198 17.10 -13.33 24.48
C LEU A 198 17.21 -11.93 25.13
N LYS A 199 18.44 -11.52 25.46
CA LYS A 199 18.71 -10.23 26.10
C LYS A 199 18.59 -9.06 25.13
N ASN A 200 18.40 -7.85 25.69
CA ASN A 200 18.31 -6.57 24.97
C ASN A 200 17.39 -6.63 23.73
N VAL A 201 16.12 -6.97 23.94
CA VAL A 201 15.09 -6.97 22.89
C VAL A 201 14.12 -5.84 23.18
N ARG A 202 13.84 -5.03 22.14
CA ARG A 202 12.84 -3.97 22.16
C ARG A 202 11.64 -4.33 21.28
N TRP A 203 11.87 -5.08 20.21
CA TRP A 203 10.86 -5.41 19.20
C TRP A 203 10.96 -6.87 18.73
N PHE A 204 9.80 -7.52 18.58
CA PHE A 204 9.64 -8.78 17.85
C PHE A 204 9.02 -8.48 16.48
N MET A 205 9.73 -8.81 15.40
CA MET A 205 9.29 -8.59 14.03
C MET A 205 8.81 -9.92 13.45
N MET A 206 7.50 -10.11 13.31
CA MET A 206 6.90 -11.29 12.69
C MET A 206 6.82 -11.11 11.17
N GLY A 207 6.98 -12.22 10.43
CA GLY A 207 6.61 -12.36 9.03
C GLY A 207 6.71 -13.80 8.57
N ASP A 208 6.35 -14.07 7.33
CA ASP A 208 6.34 -15.42 6.76
C ASP A 208 7.66 -15.75 6.01
N ASP A 209 7.82 -17.01 5.60
CA ASP A 209 9.03 -17.52 4.92
C ASP A 209 9.24 -16.98 3.50
N ASP A 210 8.24 -16.33 2.92
CA ASP A 210 8.28 -15.57 1.66
C ASP A 210 8.20 -14.05 1.85
N THR A 211 8.30 -13.55 3.09
CA THR A 211 8.40 -12.11 3.39
C THR A 211 9.84 -11.61 3.27
N VAL A 212 10.05 -10.55 2.49
CA VAL A 212 11.34 -9.93 2.22
C VAL A 212 11.44 -8.58 2.93
N PHE A 213 12.30 -8.48 3.95
CA PHE A 213 12.42 -7.28 4.77
C PHE A 213 13.49 -6.31 4.26
N MET A 214 13.12 -5.05 4.12
CA MET A 214 14.06 -3.94 3.98
C MET A 214 14.61 -3.60 5.37
N VAL A 215 15.53 -4.43 5.89
CA VAL A 215 16.01 -4.42 7.29
C VAL A 215 16.33 -3.03 7.83
N ASP A 216 17.02 -2.20 7.06
CA ASP A 216 17.44 -0.87 7.49
C ASP A 216 16.27 0.13 7.53
N ASN A 217 15.16 -0.17 6.84
CA ASN A 217 13.89 0.55 6.95
C ASN A 217 13.03 0.04 8.11
N VAL A 218 13.08 -1.25 8.45
CA VAL A 218 12.45 -1.79 9.69
C VAL A 218 12.99 -1.04 10.91
N VAL A 219 14.31 -0.93 11.04
CA VAL A 219 14.98 -0.17 12.12
C VAL A 219 14.50 1.29 12.15
N ARG A 220 14.48 1.94 10.98
CA ARG A 220 14.07 3.34 10.80
C ARG A 220 12.62 3.59 11.20
N ILE A 221 11.68 2.71 10.85
CA ILE A 221 10.27 2.83 11.25
C ILE A 221 10.12 2.61 12.76
N LEU A 222 10.73 1.56 13.33
CA LEU A 222 10.62 1.26 14.76
C LEU A 222 11.33 2.28 15.66
N SER A 223 12.32 3.02 15.14
CA SER A 223 12.94 4.13 15.87
C SER A 223 11.98 5.30 16.19
N LYS A 224 10.82 5.39 15.53
CA LYS A 224 9.78 6.39 15.84
C LYS A 224 9.05 6.17 17.17
N TYR A 225 9.12 4.96 17.74
CA TYR A 225 8.19 4.52 18.77
C TYR A 225 8.89 4.20 20.09
N ASP A 226 8.28 4.59 21.21
CA ASP A 226 8.76 4.21 22.54
C ASP A 226 8.53 2.72 22.76
N HIS A 227 9.59 1.95 22.63
CA HIS A 227 9.60 0.51 22.86
C HIS A 227 9.16 0.07 24.28
N ASN A 228 9.01 0.99 25.23
CA ASN A 228 8.47 0.71 26.56
C ASN A 228 6.93 0.75 26.62
N GLN A 229 6.26 1.27 25.59
CA GLN A 229 4.79 1.27 25.48
C GLN A 229 4.28 0.05 24.70
N PHE A 230 2.97 -0.19 24.76
CA PHE A 230 2.31 -1.22 23.98
C PHE A 230 2.07 -0.78 22.53
N TYR A 231 2.92 -1.27 21.63
CA TYR A 231 2.79 -1.10 20.19
C TYR A 231 2.63 -2.43 19.46
N TYR A 232 1.60 -2.47 18.60
CA TYR A 232 1.36 -3.45 17.53
C TYR A 232 1.36 -2.68 16.20
N ILE A 233 2.42 -2.83 15.41
CA ILE A 233 2.71 -1.99 14.23
C ILE A 233 2.72 -2.86 12.97
N GLY A 234 2.02 -2.45 11.91
CA GLY A 234 2.01 -3.15 10.62
C GLY A 234 1.08 -2.45 9.62
N SER A 235 0.49 -3.20 8.69
CA SER A 235 -0.57 -2.68 7.81
C SER A 235 -1.73 -3.67 7.67
N SER A 236 -2.91 -3.11 7.40
CA SER A 236 -4.08 -3.84 6.92
C SER A 236 -3.94 -4.14 5.42
N SER A 237 -4.71 -5.10 4.92
CA SER A 237 -4.70 -5.54 3.52
C SER A 237 -5.05 -4.41 2.53
N GLU A 238 -4.45 -4.52 1.35
CA GLU A 238 -4.71 -3.77 0.12
C GLU A 238 -6.13 -3.99 -0.44
N SER A 239 -6.88 -4.99 0.07
CA SER A 239 -8.21 -5.40 -0.35
C SER A 239 -9.30 -4.97 0.62
N HIS A 240 -10.31 -4.28 0.09
CA HIS A 240 -11.48 -3.84 0.87
C HIS A 240 -12.25 -5.05 1.43
N VAL A 241 -12.33 -6.14 0.65
CA VAL A 241 -13.05 -7.36 0.99
C VAL A 241 -12.38 -8.14 2.12
N GLN A 242 -11.05 -8.24 2.15
CA GLN A 242 -10.34 -8.89 3.27
C GLN A 242 -10.54 -8.11 4.57
N ASN A 243 -10.40 -6.79 4.53
CA ASN A 243 -10.53 -5.95 5.71
C ASN A 243 -11.95 -5.91 6.29
N ILE A 244 -12.98 -6.11 5.45
CA ILE A 244 -14.37 -6.33 5.91
C ILE A 244 -14.52 -7.70 6.58
N HIS A 245 -13.98 -8.77 5.97
CA HIS A 245 -14.17 -10.14 6.48
C HIS A 245 -13.34 -10.48 7.71
N PHE A 246 -12.16 -9.88 7.85
CA PHE A 246 -11.26 -10.08 8.99
C PHE A 246 -11.30 -8.85 9.91
N SER A 247 -10.41 -7.87 9.70
CA SER A 247 -10.52 -6.58 10.38
C SER A 247 -9.63 -5.53 9.74
N TYR A 248 -10.15 -4.30 9.66
CA TYR A 248 -9.34 -3.09 9.45
C TYR A 248 -8.32 -2.83 10.58
N ALA A 249 -8.47 -3.46 11.75
CA ALA A 249 -7.55 -3.37 12.88
C ALA A 249 -6.57 -4.56 12.98
N MET A 250 -6.49 -5.41 11.95
CA MET A 250 -5.53 -6.52 11.86
C MET A 250 -4.29 -6.08 11.07
N ALA A 251 -3.10 -6.30 11.62
CA ALA A 251 -1.91 -6.41 10.79
C ALA A 251 -1.81 -7.82 10.24
N TYR A 252 -1.70 -7.95 8.92
CA TYR A 252 -1.58 -9.24 8.26
C TYR A 252 -0.12 -9.73 8.35
N GLY A 253 0.07 -10.99 8.74
CA GLY A 253 1.37 -11.60 9.02
C GLY A 253 2.27 -11.67 7.81
N GLY A 254 1.69 -11.86 6.62
CA GLY A 254 2.43 -11.84 5.37
C GLY A 254 3.13 -10.51 5.09
N GLY A 255 2.40 -9.39 5.24
CA GLY A 255 2.99 -8.05 5.20
C GLY A 255 3.98 -7.78 6.33
N GLY A 256 3.96 -8.60 7.38
CA GLY A 256 4.79 -8.50 8.57
C GLY A 256 4.28 -7.47 9.58
N PHE A 257 4.51 -7.74 10.86
CA PHE A 257 4.17 -6.80 11.94
C PHE A 257 5.19 -6.83 13.08
N ALA A 258 5.36 -5.69 13.74
CA ALA A 258 6.19 -5.55 14.92
C ALA A 258 5.36 -5.50 16.19
N ILE A 259 5.81 -6.21 17.22
CA ILE A 259 5.26 -6.15 18.58
C ILE A 259 6.37 -5.68 19.53
N SER A 260 6.08 -4.61 20.27
CA SER A 260 6.91 -4.11 21.37
C SER A 260 7.17 -5.19 22.44
N TYR A 261 8.37 -5.21 23.02
CA TYR A 261 8.76 -6.18 24.04
C TYR A 261 7.82 -6.27 25.26
N PRO A 262 7.32 -5.16 25.86
CA PRO A 262 6.35 -5.23 26.96
C PRO A 262 5.00 -5.79 26.51
N LEU A 263 4.51 -5.47 25.30
CA LEU A 263 3.27 -6.07 24.77
C LEU A 263 3.42 -7.58 24.53
N ALA A 264 4.57 -8.03 24.04
CA ALA A 264 4.84 -9.46 23.86
C ALA A 264 4.77 -10.22 25.20
N LYS A 265 5.16 -9.60 26.32
CA LYS A 265 5.02 -10.21 27.66
C LYS A 265 3.56 -10.38 28.08
N GLU A 266 2.72 -9.37 27.89
CA GLU A 266 1.30 -9.49 28.23
C GLU A 266 0.57 -10.47 27.31
N LEU A 267 0.87 -10.43 26.00
CA LEU A 267 0.40 -11.43 25.05
C LEU A 267 0.75 -12.84 25.52
N ALA A 268 2.02 -13.11 25.88
CA ALA A 268 2.45 -14.43 26.31
C ALA A 268 1.74 -14.96 27.58
N ARG A 269 1.24 -14.07 28.45
CA ARG A 269 0.46 -14.44 29.66
C ARG A 269 -0.98 -14.85 29.36
N MET A 270 -1.55 -14.43 28.23
CA MET A 270 -2.97 -14.62 27.91
C MET A 270 -3.27 -15.30 26.57
N GLN A 271 -2.32 -15.36 25.64
CA GLN A 271 -2.53 -15.85 24.26
C GLN A 271 -3.13 -17.26 24.22
N ASP A 272 -2.62 -18.20 25.01
CA ASP A 272 -3.16 -19.56 25.08
C ASP A 272 -4.66 -19.58 25.50
N ARG A 273 -5.13 -18.60 26.30
CA ARG A 273 -6.57 -18.45 26.66
C ARG A 273 -7.39 -17.76 25.57
N CYS A 274 -6.84 -16.72 24.94
CA CYS A 274 -7.45 -16.05 23.79
C CYS A 274 -7.69 -17.03 22.62
N ILE A 275 -6.66 -17.79 22.21
CA ILE A 275 -6.78 -18.81 21.15
C ILE A 275 -7.86 -19.84 21.48
N GLN A 276 -8.00 -20.24 22.75
CA GLN A 276 -9.02 -21.19 23.19
C GLN A 276 -10.44 -20.61 23.21
N ARG A 277 -10.60 -19.29 23.44
CA ARG A 277 -11.89 -18.59 23.36
C ARG A 277 -12.38 -18.41 21.93
N TYR A 278 -11.46 -18.29 20.96
CA TYR A 278 -11.79 -18.01 19.56
C TYR A 278 -11.39 -19.14 18.59
N PRO A 279 -11.93 -20.37 18.76
CA PRO A 279 -11.57 -21.51 17.91
C PRO A 279 -12.07 -21.40 16.47
N GLY A 280 -13.08 -20.55 16.22
CA GLY A 280 -13.72 -20.34 14.92
C GLY A 280 -13.03 -19.32 13.99
N LEU A 281 -12.03 -18.58 14.48
CA LEU A 281 -11.25 -17.65 13.64
C LEU A 281 -10.50 -18.39 12.54
N TYR A 282 -10.20 -17.73 11.43
CA TYR A 282 -9.60 -18.34 10.25
C TYR A 282 -8.10 -18.58 10.46
N GLY A 283 -7.34 -17.50 10.56
CA GLY A 283 -5.88 -17.47 10.42
C GLY A 283 -5.11 -17.28 11.72
N SER A 284 -3.79 -17.14 11.59
CA SER A 284 -2.91 -16.69 12.68
C SER A 284 -3.20 -15.25 13.05
N ASP A 285 -3.36 -14.41 12.03
CA ASP A 285 -3.36 -12.95 12.16
C ASP A 285 -4.68 -12.47 12.75
N ASP A 286 -5.77 -13.13 12.35
CA ASP A 286 -7.12 -13.01 12.89
C ASP A 286 -7.12 -13.27 14.41
N ARG A 287 -6.42 -14.34 14.84
CA ARG A 287 -6.20 -14.62 16.27
C ARG A 287 -5.31 -13.61 16.95
N MET A 288 -4.27 -13.12 16.28
CA MET A 288 -3.40 -12.07 16.82
C MET A 288 -4.19 -10.78 17.04
N GLN A 289 -5.01 -10.34 16.08
CA GLN A 289 -5.88 -9.18 16.21
C GLN A 289 -6.87 -9.35 17.37
N ALA A 290 -7.54 -10.51 17.48
CA ALA A 290 -8.44 -10.78 18.58
C ALA A 290 -7.72 -10.68 19.95
N CYS A 291 -6.51 -11.24 20.05
CA CYS A 291 -5.71 -11.13 21.27
C CYS A 291 -5.22 -9.69 21.56
N MET A 292 -4.94 -8.88 20.53
CA MET A 292 -4.58 -7.46 20.72
C MET A 292 -5.78 -6.62 21.14
N ALA A 293 -6.96 -6.91 20.59
CA ALA A 293 -8.22 -6.28 21.00
C ALA A 293 -8.57 -6.61 22.47
N GLU A 294 -8.36 -7.86 22.92
CA GLU A 294 -8.49 -8.22 24.33
C GLU A 294 -7.51 -7.47 25.26
N LEU A 295 -6.32 -7.12 24.76
CA LEU A 295 -5.32 -6.32 25.47
C LEU A 295 -5.59 -4.80 25.37
N GLY A 296 -6.63 -4.37 24.64
CA GLY A 296 -6.93 -2.97 24.40
C GLY A 296 -5.93 -2.24 23.50
N VAL A 297 -5.12 -2.96 22.72
CA VAL A 297 -4.05 -2.38 21.89
C VAL A 297 -4.50 -2.27 20.43
N PRO A 298 -4.63 -1.05 19.87
CA PRO A 298 -4.99 -0.85 18.47
C PRO A 298 -3.82 -1.10 17.53
N LEU A 299 -4.13 -1.39 16.26
CA LEU A 299 -3.15 -1.41 15.18
C LEU A 299 -2.61 0.00 14.90
N THR A 300 -1.30 0.16 15.04
CA THR A 300 -0.56 1.31 14.52
C THR A 300 -0.20 1.05 13.06
N ARG A 301 -0.82 1.79 12.13
CA ARG A 301 -0.64 1.56 10.68
C ARG A 301 0.59 2.27 10.12
N GLU A 302 1.32 1.56 9.28
CA GLU A 302 2.52 2.04 8.58
C GLU A 302 2.46 1.65 7.10
N ALA A 303 2.33 2.64 6.21
CA ALA A 303 2.14 2.43 4.76
C ALA A 303 3.36 1.86 4.00
N GLY A 304 4.41 1.47 4.72
CA GLY A 304 5.57 0.78 4.17
C GLY A 304 5.51 -0.75 4.29
N PHE A 305 4.57 -1.31 5.06
CA PHE A 305 4.34 -2.76 5.06
C PHE A 305 3.34 -3.10 3.95
N HIS A 306 3.78 -3.87 2.94
CA HIS A 306 2.94 -4.27 1.80
C HIS A 306 2.62 -5.76 1.89
N GLN A 307 1.37 -6.10 1.61
CA GLN A 307 0.84 -7.45 1.70
C GLN A 307 0.29 -7.90 0.34
N GLU A 308 1.18 -8.39 -0.49
CA GLU A 308 0.82 -9.07 -1.75
C GLU A 308 0.45 -10.53 -1.38
N LEU A 309 -0.85 -10.91 -1.35
CA LEU A 309 -1.30 -12.17 -0.71
C LEU A 309 -1.69 -13.33 -1.67
N LYS A 310 -1.32 -14.57 -1.30
CA LYS A 310 -1.88 -15.86 -1.78
C LYS A 310 -2.76 -16.55 -0.73
N CYS A 311 -3.67 -17.42 -1.18
CA CYS A 311 -4.11 -18.58 -0.40
C CYS A 311 -4.43 -19.84 -1.24
N ALA A 312 -4.62 -20.99 -0.60
CA ALA A 312 -4.56 -22.31 -1.23
C ALA A 312 -5.87 -22.79 -1.91
N PHE A 313 -5.78 -23.80 -2.77
CA PHE A 313 -6.93 -24.35 -3.49
C PHE A 313 -7.94 -25.05 -2.56
N ILE A 314 -9.20 -24.61 -2.60
CA ILE A 314 -10.42 -25.38 -2.99
C ILE A 314 -11.63 -24.41 -2.94
N PHE A 315 -12.72 -24.75 -3.62
CA PHE A 315 -13.92 -23.91 -3.75
C PHE A 315 -14.43 -23.36 -2.40
N VAL A 316 -14.81 -22.07 -2.40
CA VAL A 316 -15.42 -21.27 -1.31
C VAL A 316 -14.43 -20.69 -0.28
N VAL A 317 -14.16 -19.38 -0.44
CA VAL A 317 -13.45 -18.44 0.48
C VAL A 317 -11.97 -18.76 0.76
N VAL A 318 -11.06 -18.37 -0.14
CA VAL A 318 -9.60 -18.56 0.06
C VAL A 318 -8.70 -17.43 -0.53
N GLN A 319 -8.79 -16.25 0.08
CA GLN A 319 -7.85 -15.08 0.18
C GLN A 319 -6.77 -14.82 -0.91
N TYR A 320 -6.86 -13.69 -1.64
CA TYR A 320 -5.79 -13.10 -2.48
C TYR A 320 -6.14 -11.63 -2.77
N ASP A 321 -5.15 -10.73 -2.75
CA ASP A 321 -5.43 -9.28 -2.85
C ASP A 321 -4.90 -8.63 -4.13
N VAL A 322 -3.71 -9.03 -4.59
CA VAL A 322 -3.03 -8.44 -5.75
C VAL A 322 -2.36 -9.55 -6.57
N TYR A 323 -2.65 -9.63 -7.87
CA TYR A 323 -2.05 -10.59 -8.81
C TYR A 323 -1.41 -9.89 -10.00
N GLY A 324 -0.44 -10.54 -10.66
CA GLY A 324 0.03 -10.15 -11.99
C GLY A 324 1.26 -9.23 -11.95
N ASP A 325 1.19 -8.10 -12.66
CA ASP A 325 2.29 -7.13 -12.77
C ASP A 325 2.15 -6.03 -11.71
N LEU A 326 3.12 -5.98 -10.78
CA LEU A 326 3.15 -5.05 -9.64
C LEU A 326 3.64 -3.65 -10.00
N LEU A 327 4.04 -3.42 -11.25
CA LEU A 327 4.56 -2.14 -11.76
C LEU A 327 3.76 -0.93 -11.29
N GLY A 328 2.44 -0.98 -11.35
CA GLY A 328 1.57 0.13 -10.96
C GLY A 328 1.55 0.40 -9.46
N LEU A 329 1.62 -0.62 -8.62
CA LEU A 329 1.63 -0.51 -7.16
C LEU A 329 2.99 0.02 -6.67
N LEU A 330 4.06 -0.70 -7.02
CA LEU A 330 5.43 -0.39 -6.58
C LEU A 330 6.01 0.85 -7.28
N GLY A 331 5.61 1.11 -8.52
CA GLY A 331 6.02 2.28 -9.30
C GLY A 331 5.35 3.60 -8.89
N ALA A 332 4.30 3.54 -8.07
CA ALA A 332 3.61 4.68 -7.45
C ALA A 332 3.65 4.60 -5.91
N HIS A 333 4.64 3.90 -5.35
CA HIS A 333 4.80 3.76 -3.90
C HIS A 333 4.95 5.15 -3.24
N PRO A 334 4.19 5.45 -2.16
CA PRO A 334 4.20 6.76 -1.51
C PRO A 334 5.56 7.11 -0.90
N VAL A 335 5.72 8.37 -0.47
CA VAL A 335 6.96 8.88 0.15
C VAL A 335 7.10 8.41 1.61
N THR A 336 7.23 7.09 1.77
CA THR A 336 7.48 6.39 3.04
C THR A 336 8.56 5.32 2.81
N PRO A 337 9.33 4.87 3.82
CA PRO A 337 10.27 3.77 3.65
C PRO A 337 9.51 2.45 3.40
N LEU A 338 9.75 1.80 2.25
CA LEU A 338 9.30 0.43 2.01
C LEU A 338 9.91 -0.50 3.09
N VAL A 339 9.09 -1.27 3.80
CA VAL A 339 9.51 -2.15 4.90
C VAL A 339 9.53 -3.61 4.49
N THR A 340 8.51 -4.06 3.75
CA THR A 340 8.33 -5.46 3.34
C THR A 340 7.79 -5.58 1.92
N LEU A 341 8.10 -6.73 1.30
CA LEU A 341 7.37 -7.33 0.17
C LEU A 341 7.02 -8.77 0.57
N HIS A 342 5.92 -9.33 0.06
CA HIS A 342 5.40 -10.64 0.50
C HIS A 342 4.92 -11.49 -0.68
N HIS A 343 4.75 -12.80 -0.44
CA HIS A 343 4.18 -13.81 -1.34
C HIS A 343 4.57 -13.73 -2.84
N LEU A 344 5.83 -13.43 -3.11
CA LEU A 344 6.32 -13.17 -4.46
C LEU A 344 6.13 -14.36 -5.44
N ASP A 345 5.89 -15.57 -4.92
CA ASP A 345 5.53 -16.80 -5.64
C ASP A 345 4.35 -16.67 -6.63
N VAL A 346 3.42 -15.72 -6.46
CA VAL A 346 2.19 -15.61 -7.29
C VAL A 346 2.08 -14.38 -8.17
N VAL A 347 2.95 -13.41 -7.95
CA VAL A 347 3.12 -12.23 -8.81
C VAL A 347 4.16 -12.51 -9.89
N GLN A 348 4.25 -11.65 -10.89
CA GLN A 348 5.37 -11.68 -11.83
C GLN A 348 6.65 -11.17 -11.13
N PRO A 349 7.84 -11.64 -11.51
CA PRO A 349 9.10 -11.06 -11.04
C PRO A 349 9.10 -9.55 -11.25
N ILE A 350 9.50 -8.79 -10.22
CA ILE A 350 9.42 -7.32 -10.25
C ILE A 350 10.24 -6.70 -11.39
N PHE A 351 11.30 -7.37 -11.83
CA PHE A 351 12.07 -7.01 -13.02
C PHE A 351 11.80 -8.02 -14.15
N PRO A 352 11.55 -7.58 -15.40
CA PRO A 352 11.34 -8.47 -16.52
C PRO A 352 12.63 -9.24 -16.88
N HIS A 353 12.45 -10.45 -17.41
CA HIS A 353 13.54 -11.36 -17.82
C HIS A 353 14.45 -11.88 -16.70
N MET A 354 14.07 -11.72 -15.43
CA MET A 354 14.72 -12.32 -14.26
C MET A 354 13.78 -13.33 -13.60
N ASP A 355 14.32 -14.27 -12.82
CA ASP A 355 13.50 -15.05 -11.89
C ASP A 355 13.13 -14.23 -10.63
N ARG A 356 12.28 -14.79 -9.76
CA ARG A 356 11.82 -14.10 -8.54
C ARG A 356 12.96 -13.76 -7.59
N VAL A 357 13.82 -14.72 -7.28
CA VAL A 357 14.92 -14.54 -6.33
C VAL A 357 15.99 -13.61 -6.93
N GLU A 358 16.32 -13.80 -8.21
CA GLU A 358 17.22 -12.90 -8.95
C GLU A 358 16.69 -11.47 -8.97
N SER A 359 15.41 -11.26 -9.24
CA SER A 359 14.80 -9.92 -9.29
C SER A 359 14.89 -9.19 -7.94
N LEU A 360 14.76 -9.90 -6.82
CA LEU A 360 14.94 -9.34 -5.48
C LEU A 360 16.42 -9.07 -5.15
N GLN A 361 17.33 -10.00 -5.49
CA GLN A 361 18.76 -9.77 -5.36
C GLN A 361 19.21 -8.55 -6.18
N HIS A 362 18.56 -8.33 -7.33
CA HIS A 362 18.74 -7.16 -8.18
C HIS A 362 18.22 -5.88 -7.50
N LEU A 363 16.99 -5.89 -6.96
CA LEU A 363 16.45 -4.77 -6.15
C LEU A 363 17.37 -4.41 -4.99
N MET A 364 17.90 -5.41 -4.29
CA MET A 364 18.78 -5.22 -3.13
C MET A 364 20.11 -4.52 -3.47
N LYS A 365 20.52 -4.46 -4.75
CA LYS A 365 21.65 -3.62 -5.18
C LYS A 365 21.34 -2.13 -4.95
N SER A 366 20.11 -1.70 -5.23
CA SER A 366 19.63 -0.33 -4.98
C SER A 366 19.39 -0.07 -3.50
N VAL A 367 18.77 -1.03 -2.77
CA VAL A 367 18.53 -0.92 -1.31
C VAL A 367 19.85 -0.73 -0.54
N LYS A 368 20.92 -1.43 -0.95
CA LYS A 368 22.27 -1.26 -0.39
C LYS A 368 22.90 0.12 -0.63
N ARG A 369 22.34 0.96 -1.52
CA ARG A 369 22.79 2.33 -1.76
C ARG A 369 21.93 3.37 -1.04
N ASP A 370 20.63 3.18 -1.05
CA ASP A 370 19.65 4.04 -0.37
C ASP A 370 18.36 3.26 -0.15
N SER A 371 18.24 2.62 1.02
CA SER A 371 17.03 1.91 1.41
C SER A 371 15.89 2.88 1.71
N GLY A 372 16.18 4.03 2.31
CA GLY A 372 15.17 4.98 2.80
C GLY A 372 14.32 5.56 1.68
N SER A 373 14.89 5.68 0.47
CA SER A 373 14.18 6.12 -0.74
C SER A 373 13.77 5.00 -1.71
N ILE A 374 13.94 3.71 -1.39
CA ILE A 374 13.61 2.65 -2.36
C ILE A 374 12.13 2.70 -2.76
N MET A 375 11.85 2.54 -4.06
CA MET A 375 10.54 2.63 -4.72
C MET A 375 9.79 3.97 -4.60
N GLN A 376 10.21 4.88 -3.72
CA GLN A 376 9.56 6.18 -3.54
C GLN A 376 9.42 6.93 -4.86
N GLN A 377 8.20 7.37 -5.14
CA GLN A 377 7.88 8.11 -6.34
C GLN A 377 8.46 9.53 -6.30
N SER A 378 8.84 10.04 -7.46
CA SER A 378 9.14 11.46 -7.70
C SER A 378 8.63 11.84 -9.08
N ILE A 379 7.83 12.90 -9.14
CA ILE A 379 7.11 13.33 -10.35
C ILE A 379 7.83 14.52 -10.96
N CYS A 380 8.08 14.45 -12.26
CA CYS A 380 8.81 15.42 -13.05
C CYS A 380 8.10 15.67 -14.39
N TYR A 381 8.35 16.84 -15.00
CA TYR A 381 7.76 17.22 -16.28
C TYR A 381 8.84 17.71 -17.25
N ASP A 382 8.80 17.25 -18.49
CA ASP A 382 9.57 17.83 -19.60
C ASP A 382 8.66 18.83 -20.32
N HIS A 383 8.98 20.12 -20.19
CA HIS A 383 8.16 21.21 -20.74
C HIS A 383 8.28 21.33 -22.26
N ASP A 384 9.43 21.00 -22.84
CA ASP A 384 9.69 21.13 -24.27
C ASP A 384 8.95 20.04 -25.06
N LYS A 385 8.95 18.80 -24.52
CA LYS A 385 8.32 17.62 -25.15
C LYS A 385 6.93 17.31 -24.63
N TYR A 386 6.47 18.05 -23.60
CA TYR A 386 5.21 17.83 -22.90
C TYR A 386 5.09 16.38 -22.37
N TRP A 387 6.09 15.91 -21.64
CA TRP A 387 6.08 14.57 -21.02
C TRP A 387 5.89 14.64 -19.51
N SER A 388 5.19 13.66 -18.96
CA SER A 388 5.15 13.37 -17.52
C SER A 388 6.11 12.22 -17.21
N ILE A 389 7.00 12.41 -16.26
CA ILE A 389 8.05 11.45 -15.89
C ILE A 389 7.83 11.07 -14.42
N SER A 390 7.54 9.80 -14.17
CA SER A 390 7.44 9.24 -12.83
C SER A 390 8.66 8.38 -12.54
N VAL A 391 9.48 8.79 -11.56
CA VAL A 391 10.69 8.08 -11.13
C VAL A 391 10.37 7.34 -9.83
N SER A 392 10.41 6.01 -9.87
CA SER A 392 10.41 5.15 -8.68
C SER A 392 11.86 4.71 -8.42
N TRP A 393 12.47 5.25 -7.36
CA TRP A 393 13.91 5.11 -7.15
C TRP A 393 14.33 3.65 -6.94
N GLY A 394 15.39 3.24 -7.64
CA GLY A 394 15.92 1.88 -7.60
C GLY A 394 15.05 0.81 -8.28
N TYR A 395 13.87 1.17 -8.81
CA TYR A 395 12.93 0.24 -9.45
C TYR A 395 12.66 0.58 -10.93
N VAL A 396 11.87 1.62 -11.23
CA VAL A 396 11.43 1.93 -12.60
C VAL A 396 11.29 3.44 -12.85
N VAL A 397 11.58 3.89 -14.07
CA VAL A 397 11.17 5.21 -14.58
C VAL A 397 10.09 5.00 -15.64
N GLN A 398 9.01 5.77 -15.54
CA GLN A 398 7.88 5.75 -16.45
C GLN A 398 7.78 7.11 -17.16
N ILE A 399 7.89 7.15 -18.48
CA ILE A 399 7.65 8.37 -19.27
C ILE A 399 6.29 8.24 -19.97
N LEU A 400 5.39 9.19 -19.74
CA LEU A 400 4.07 9.27 -20.36
C LEU A 400 4.03 10.53 -21.23
N ARG A 401 3.47 10.43 -22.44
CA ARG A 401 3.23 11.61 -23.27
C ARG A 401 2.05 12.42 -22.68
N GLY A 402 2.13 13.73 -22.81
CA GLY A 402 1.17 14.67 -22.21
C GLY A 402 1.50 14.99 -20.75
N VAL A 403 0.97 16.12 -20.27
CA VAL A 403 1.08 16.58 -18.88
C VAL A 403 -0.08 15.98 -18.08
N MET A 404 0.24 15.09 -17.12
CA MET A 404 -0.71 14.46 -16.20
C MET A 404 -0.62 15.13 -14.83
N SER A 405 -1.75 15.26 -14.13
CA SER A 405 -1.76 15.83 -12.79
C SER A 405 -0.98 14.94 -11.79
N PRO A 406 -0.34 15.49 -10.74
CA PRO A 406 0.31 14.68 -9.71
C PRO A 406 -0.64 13.65 -9.08
N ARG A 407 -1.89 14.08 -8.79
CA ARG A 407 -2.98 13.21 -8.32
C ARG A 407 -3.22 11.99 -9.23
N GLU A 408 -3.09 12.14 -10.55
CA GLU A 408 -3.20 11.01 -11.47
C GLU A 408 -1.94 10.16 -11.57
N LEU A 409 -0.76 10.72 -11.30
CA LEU A 409 0.49 9.96 -11.32
C LEU A 409 0.71 9.16 -10.03
N GLU A 410 0.26 9.70 -8.89
CA GLU A 410 0.24 9.05 -7.57
C GLU A 410 -0.76 7.88 -7.48
N MET A 411 -1.82 7.87 -8.31
CA MET A 411 -2.73 6.73 -8.38
C MET A 411 -2.05 5.54 -9.10
N PRO A 412 -1.91 4.37 -8.45
CA PRO A 412 -1.43 3.14 -9.08
C PRO A 412 -2.20 2.78 -10.35
N THR A 413 -1.48 2.48 -11.42
CA THR A 413 -2.09 1.87 -12.62
C THR A 413 -2.50 0.44 -12.30
N ARG A 414 -3.69 0.01 -12.74
CA ARG A 414 -4.19 -1.37 -12.61
C ARG A 414 -3.46 -2.36 -13.55
N THR A 415 -2.14 -2.45 -13.43
CA THR A 415 -1.31 -3.51 -14.03
C THR A 415 -1.52 -4.86 -13.31
N PHE A 416 -2.01 -4.78 -12.07
CA PHE A 416 -2.40 -5.88 -11.23
C PHE A 416 -3.92 -6.17 -11.27
N LEU A 417 -4.28 -7.41 -10.94
CA LEU A 417 -5.65 -7.92 -10.90
C LEU A 417 -6.08 -8.19 -9.45
N ASN A 418 -7.39 -8.08 -9.21
CA ASN A 418 -7.99 -8.35 -7.90
C ASN A 418 -8.37 -9.83 -7.72
N TRP A 419 -8.98 -10.14 -6.57
CA TRP A 419 -9.57 -11.42 -6.19
C TRP A 419 -10.29 -12.18 -7.33
N TYR A 420 -11.19 -11.53 -8.07
CA TYR A 420 -11.98 -12.15 -9.13
C TYR A 420 -11.20 -12.29 -10.46
N ARG A 421 -9.88 -12.06 -10.44
CA ARG A 421 -9.01 -11.89 -11.63
C ARG A 421 -9.54 -10.83 -12.61
N ARG A 422 -10.23 -9.82 -12.07
CA ARG A 422 -10.72 -8.65 -12.79
C ARG A 422 -9.88 -7.45 -12.40
N SER A 423 -9.79 -6.46 -13.28
CA SER A 423 -9.22 -5.16 -12.94
C SER A 423 -10.29 -4.23 -12.35
N ASP A 424 -11.15 -4.71 -11.44
CA ASP A 424 -12.15 -3.85 -10.80
C ASP A 424 -11.50 -2.93 -9.76
N TYR A 425 -11.81 -1.64 -9.83
CA TYR A 425 -11.25 -0.62 -8.95
C TYR A 425 -11.92 -0.61 -7.55
N THR A 426 -13.14 -1.14 -7.44
CA THR A 426 -13.92 -1.18 -6.20
C THR A 426 -13.42 -2.20 -5.17
N ALA A 427 -12.54 -3.12 -5.57
CA ALA A 427 -12.03 -4.18 -4.71
C ALA A 427 -10.89 -3.75 -3.77
N TYR A 428 -10.22 -2.63 -4.06
CA TYR A 428 -9.01 -2.19 -3.36
C TYR A 428 -9.33 -1.18 -2.25
N ALA A 429 -8.52 -1.18 -1.19
CA ALA A 429 -8.60 -0.21 -0.09
C ALA A 429 -7.99 1.17 -0.45
N PHE A 430 -7.61 1.39 -1.71
CA PHE A 430 -6.97 2.60 -2.22
C PHE A 430 -7.40 2.92 -3.66
N ASN A 431 -7.25 4.19 -4.06
CA ASN A 431 -7.62 4.65 -5.40
C ASN A 431 -6.67 4.11 -6.47
N THR A 432 -7.22 3.57 -7.56
CA THR A 432 -6.44 3.07 -8.70
C THR A 432 -6.93 3.68 -10.02
N ARG A 433 -6.06 3.73 -11.04
CA ARG A 433 -6.39 4.22 -12.38
C ARG A 433 -6.30 3.12 -13.44
N PRO A 434 -7.05 3.20 -14.56
CA PRO A 434 -6.82 2.29 -15.69
C PRO A 434 -5.40 2.40 -16.23
N VAL A 435 -4.85 1.31 -16.78
CA VAL A 435 -3.50 1.26 -17.38
C VAL A 435 -3.33 2.30 -18.49
N THR A 436 -4.36 2.49 -19.32
CA THR A 436 -4.44 3.57 -20.31
C THR A 436 -5.87 4.10 -20.40
N LYS A 437 -6.05 5.42 -20.33
CA LYS A 437 -7.29 6.10 -20.79
C LYS A 437 -7.27 6.31 -22.30
N ASN A 438 -6.11 6.69 -22.84
CA ASN A 438 -5.82 6.86 -24.27
C ASN A 438 -4.59 6.01 -24.65
N PRO A 439 -4.57 5.31 -25.80
CA PRO A 439 -3.40 4.53 -26.25
C PRO A 439 -2.09 5.33 -26.27
N CYS A 440 -2.13 6.62 -26.64
CA CYS A 440 -0.97 7.50 -26.63
C CYS A 440 -0.37 7.78 -25.24
N GLN A 441 -1.13 7.54 -24.17
CA GLN A 441 -0.67 7.69 -22.77
C GLN A 441 -0.07 6.41 -22.19
N LYS A 442 0.12 5.35 -22.99
CA LYS A 442 0.86 4.16 -22.54
C LYS A 442 2.27 4.58 -22.10
N ALA A 443 2.63 4.26 -20.86
CA ALA A 443 3.94 4.56 -20.31
C ALA A 443 5.06 3.83 -21.07
N PHE A 444 6.14 4.56 -21.36
CA PHE A 444 7.43 4.02 -21.75
C PHE A 444 8.19 3.67 -20.49
N LEU A 445 8.50 2.38 -20.31
CA LEU A 445 9.06 1.84 -19.07
C LEU A 445 10.57 1.66 -19.20
N PHE A 446 11.30 2.08 -18.16
CA PHE A 446 12.74 1.93 -18.05
C PHE A 446 13.06 1.32 -16.69
N TYR A 447 13.43 0.05 -16.65
CA TYR A 447 13.72 -0.66 -15.40
C TYR A 447 15.16 -0.42 -14.95
N MET A 448 15.39 -0.36 -13.64
CA MET A 448 16.72 -0.23 -13.05
C MET A 448 17.61 -1.38 -13.53
N ASN A 449 18.79 -1.04 -14.05
CA ASN A 449 19.79 -1.99 -14.56
C ASN A 449 21.03 -2.00 -13.66
N LYS A 450 21.48 -0.82 -13.22
CA LYS A 450 22.61 -0.69 -12.28
C LYS A 450 22.49 0.53 -11.39
N THR A 451 22.99 0.41 -10.16
CA THR A 451 23.16 1.53 -9.22
C THR A 451 24.60 1.59 -8.71
N ARG A 452 25.19 2.79 -8.72
CA ARG A 452 26.54 3.05 -8.21
C ARG A 452 26.57 4.31 -7.36
N TYR A 453 27.51 4.38 -6.43
CA TYR A 453 27.85 5.62 -5.73
C TYR A 453 29.04 6.28 -6.44
N ASP A 454 29.01 7.61 -6.55
CA ASP A 454 30.10 8.46 -7.04
C ASP A 454 30.64 9.24 -5.83
N PRO A 455 31.77 8.81 -5.22
CA PRO A 455 32.31 9.46 -4.03
C PRO A 455 32.75 10.91 -4.28
N ALA A 456 33.29 11.20 -5.46
CA ALA A 456 33.78 12.54 -5.81
C ALA A 456 32.65 13.56 -5.88
N ARG A 457 31.47 13.15 -6.38
CA ARG A 457 30.27 14.00 -6.42
C ARG A 457 29.34 13.85 -5.21
N LYS A 458 29.63 12.92 -4.29
CA LYS A 458 28.74 12.49 -3.19
C LYS A 458 27.30 12.15 -3.67
N LYS A 459 27.17 11.58 -4.88
CA LYS A 459 25.87 11.27 -5.51
C LYS A 459 25.71 9.78 -5.76
N ILE A 460 24.47 9.30 -5.67
CA ILE A 460 24.08 7.97 -6.15
C ILE A 460 23.57 8.12 -7.59
N ILE A 461 23.95 7.19 -8.44
CA ILE A 461 23.68 7.19 -9.88
C ILE A 461 23.00 5.86 -10.22
N GLY A 462 21.73 5.94 -10.61
CA GLY A 462 20.96 4.82 -11.17
C GLY A 462 20.94 4.91 -12.70
N THR A 463 21.19 3.79 -13.38
CA THR A 463 20.96 3.66 -14.83
C THR A 463 19.79 2.71 -15.03
N TYR A 464 18.83 3.15 -15.84
CA TYR A 464 17.59 2.46 -16.16
C TYR A 464 17.58 2.15 -17.65
N SER A 465 17.28 0.92 -18.03
CA SER A 465 17.25 0.45 -19.42
C SER A 465 15.82 0.31 -19.91
N ARG A 466 15.55 0.73 -21.15
CA ARG A 466 14.21 0.66 -21.73
C ARG A 466 13.70 -0.77 -21.87
N TYR A 467 12.49 -1.01 -21.38
CA TYR A 467 11.74 -2.21 -21.70
C TYR A 467 11.12 -2.09 -23.10
N LYS A 468 11.63 -2.89 -24.04
CA LYS A 468 11.21 -2.86 -25.44
C LYS A 468 9.85 -3.53 -25.63
N SER A 469 8.77 -2.78 -25.37
CA SER A 469 7.41 -3.16 -25.79
C SER A 469 6.95 -2.29 -26.95
N LYS A 470 6.21 -2.88 -27.91
CA LYS A 470 5.64 -2.14 -29.03
C LYS A 470 4.63 -1.10 -28.48
N PRO A 471 4.77 0.20 -28.79
CA PRO A 471 3.74 1.17 -28.46
C PRO A 471 2.50 0.92 -29.33
N PRO A 472 1.29 1.18 -28.84
CA PRO A 472 0.09 1.19 -29.68
C PRO A 472 0.20 2.34 -30.70
N TYR A 473 -0.60 2.25 -31.77
CA TYR A 473 -0.73 3.39 -32.68
C TYR A 473 -1.17 4.64 -31.93
N CYS A 474 -0.51 5.75 -32.21
CA CYS A 474 -0.74 7.02 -31.55
C CYS A 474 -0.72 8.15 -32.59
N ASN A 475 -1.78 8.97 -32.58
CA ASN A 475 -1.95 10.10 -33.50
C ASN A 475 -1.46 11.45 -32.92
N TRP A 476 -0.96 11.47 -31.67
CA TRP A 476 -0.42 12.67 -31.07
C TRP A 476 0.90 13.07 -31.74
N LYS A 477 0.97 14.32 -32.21
CA LYS A 477 2.16 14.93 -32.83
C LYS A 477 3.29 15.26 -31.84
N MET A 478 3.13 14.95 -30.55
CA MET A 478 4.16 15.13 -29.53
C MET A 478 5.32 14.14 -29.72
N GLU A 479 6.53 14.57 -29.37
CA GLU A 479 7.75 13.76 -29.47
C GLU A 479 7.61 12.42 -28.74
N SER A 480 8.25 11.38 -29.28
CA SER A 480 8.16 10.03 -28.75
C SER A 480 9.38 9.69 -27.87
N PRO A 481 9.19 9.21 -26.63
CA PRO A 481 10.27 8.60 -25.84
C PRO A 481 10.85 7.30 -26.42
N GLU A 482 10.45 6.90 -27.63
CA GLU A 482 10.84 5.66 -28.30
C GLU A 482 12.28 5.62 -28.80
N GLU A 483 12.97 6.75 -28.97
CA GLU A 483 14.39 6.75 -29.35
C GLU A 483 15.35 6.70 -28.14
N ILE A 484 14.80 6.79 -26.92
CA ILE A 484 15.56 6.69 -25.67
C ILE A 484 15.77 5.22 -25.32
N ASP A 485 17.03 4.78 -25.19
CA ASP A 485 17.36 3.41 -24.79
C ASP A 485 17.69 3.31 -23.29
N SER A 486 18.18 4.39 -22.67
CA SER A 486 18.43 4.42 -21.23
C SER A 486 18.30 5.80 -20.59
N ILE A 487 18.05 5.80 -19.28
CA ILE A 487 17.91 6.99 -18.44
C ILE A 487 18.92 6.89 -17.31
N ILE A 488 19.61 7.98 -17.01
CA ILE A 488 20.49 8.11 -15.86
C ILE A 488 19.84 9.07 -14.87
N VAL A 489 19.49 8.57 -13.69
CA VAL A 489 18.98 9.39 -12.58
C VAL A 489 20.10 9.56 -11.56
N THR A 490 20.42 10.80 -11.21
CA THR A 490 21.39 11.09 -10.15
C THR A 490 20.73 11.83 -8.99
N LYS A 491 21.10 11.48 -7.75
CA LYS A 491 20.57 12.08 -6.52
C LYS A 491 21.64 12.14 -5.42
N ARG A 492 21.49 13.02 -4.43
CA ARG A 492 22.21 12.89 -3.15
C ARG A 492 21.53 11.79 -2.31
N PRO A 493 22.26 11.01 -1.48
CA PRO A 493 21.63 10.11 -0.51
C PRO A 493 20.75 10.92 0.44
N ASP A 494 19.47 10.56 0.58
CA ASP A 494 18.57 11.12 1.60
C ASP A 494 17.77 9.99 2.25
N PRO A 495 18.26 9.43 3.38
CA PRO A 495 17.57 8.36 4.09
C PRO A 495 16.39 8.87 4.95
N LEU A 496 16.19 10.18 5.05
CA LEU A 496 15.23 10.82 5.97
C LEU A 496 14.14 11.63 5.25
N ARG A 497 14.18 11.72 3.92
CA ARG A 497 13.23 12.44 3.04
C ARG A 497 11.76 12.37 3.47
N TRP A 498 11.30 11.17 3.83
CA TRP A 498 9.94 10.87 4.28
C TRP A 498 9.52 11.52 5.62
N GLN A 499 10.46 12.12 6.36
CA GLN A 499 10.20 12.84 7.61
C GLN A 499 10.15 14.36 7.43
N ARG A 500 10.62 14.91 6.29
CA ARG A 500 10.60 16.36 6.05
C ARG A 500 9.16 16.84 6.05
N ARG A 501 8.85 17.89 6.82
CA ARG A 501 7.53 18.53 6.75
C ARG A 501 7.45 19.36 5.47
N SER A 502 6.24 19.58 4.99
CA SER A 502 5.93 20.43 3.83
C SER A 502 6.19 21.92 4.13
N GLY A 503 7.46 22.29 4.35
CA GLY A 503 7.85 23.59 4.90
C GLY A 503 9.35 23.76 5.13
N ASP A 504 10.06 22.71 5.56
CA ASP A 504 11.44 22.80 6.07
C ASP A 504 12.53 22.97 4.99
N ASP A 505 12.17 22.84 3.71
CA ASP A 505 13.09 23.04 2.60
C ASP A 505 13.32 24.54 2.34
N LYS A 506 14.57 25.00 2.44
CA LYS A 506 15.00 26.26 1.81
C LYS A 506 14.64 26.23 0.32
N GLU A 507 14.30 27.38 -0.27
CA GLU A 507 13.71 27.44 -1.62
C GLU A 507 14.61 26.80 -2.71
N GLU A 508 15.93 26.79 -2.48
CA GLU A 508 16.93 26.08 -3.28
C GLU A 508 16.76 24.54 -3.26
N ASP A 509 16.47 23.95 -2.08
CA ASP A 509 16.30 22.49 -1.90
C ASP A 509 15.01 21.97 -2.52
N ARG A 510 13.94 22.79 -2.60
CA ARG A 510 12.69 22.42 -3.29
C ARG A 510 12.88 22.17 -4.79
N GLN A 511 13.86 22.82 -5.40
CA GLN A 511 13.93 22.98 -6.85
C GLN A 511 15.15 22.27 -7.50
N GLU A 512 16.17 21.91 -6.71
CA GLU A 512 17.39 21.24 -7.22
C GLU A 512 17.30 19.70 -7.28
N ASN A 513 16.45 19.07 -6.46
CA ASN A 513 16.83 17.78 -5.87
C ASN A 513 16.57 16.47 -6.65
N HIS A 514 15.66 16.41 -7.63
CA HIS A 514 15.46 15.16 -8.42
C HIS A 514 15.24 15.37 -9.93
N CYS A 515 14.36 16.28 -10.35
CA CYS A 515 14.01 16.39 -11.77
C CYS A 515 15.10 16.98 -12.66
N ARG A 516 15.85 17.98 -12.19
CA ARG A 516 17.01 18.58 -12.90
C ARG A 516 18.20 17.62 -13.09
N GLN A 517 18.11 16.40 -12.57
CA GLN A 517 19.22 15.44 -12.51
C GLN A 517 18.89 14.10 -13.23
N ILE A 518 17.88 14.13 -14.10
CA ILE A 518 17.53 13.07 -15.04
C ILE A 518 18.20 13.36 -16.38
N PHE A 519 19.07 12.46 -16.85
CA PHE A 519 19.74 12.55 -18.14
C PHE A 519 19.27 11.41 -19.06
N PHE A 520 18.93 11.74 -20.30
CA PHE A 520 18.49 10.77 -21.31
C PHE A 520 19.68 10.36 -22.19
N ALA A 521 19.81 9.06 -22.46
CA ALA A 521 20.78 8.52 -23.39
C ALA A 521 20.07 7.73 -24.50
N ALA A 522 20.11 8.27 -25.72
CA ALA A 522 19.65 7.63 -26.93
C ALA A 522 20.70 6.64 -27.47
N ALA A 523 20.27 5.73 -28.35
CA ALA A 523 21.17 4.84 -29.07
C ALA A 523 22.16 5.63 -29.95
N PRO A 524 23.41 5.17 -30.12
CA PRO A 524 24.33 5.79 -31.07
C PRO A 524 23.91 5.46 -32.52
N ARG A 525 23.06 6.32 -33.10
CA ARG A 525 23.20 6.62 -34.54
C ARG A 525 24.44 7.51 -34.70
N LEU A 526 25.13 7.42 -35.85
CA LEU A 526 26.29 8.26 -36.15
C LEU A 526 25.87 9.73 -36.26
N ASN A 527 25.87 10.45 -35.13
CA ASN A 527 26.22 11.86 -34.95
C ASN A 527 25.97 12.26 -33.49
N ARG A 528 26.94 12.90 -32.84
CA ARG A 528 26.82 13.35 -31.44
C ARG A 528 25.88 14.54 -31.34
N VAL A 529 24.91 14.49 -30.42
CA VAL A 529 24.36 15.68 -29.78
C VAL A 529 24.29 15.43 -28.27
N ASN A 530 25.02 16.23 -27.49
CA ASN A 530 24.83 16.31 -26.04
C ASN A 530 23.60 17.19 -25.79
N LEU A 531 22.47 16.60 -25.44
CA LEU A 531 21.28 17.34 -25.02
C LEU A 531 21.34 17.65 -23.52
N ASN A 532 22.02 18.75 -23.18
CA ASN A 532 21.77 19.46 -21.93
C ASN A 532 20.44 20.21 -22.07
N LEU A 533 19.34 19.62 -21.57
CA LEU A 533 18.03 20.28 -21.55
C LEU A 533 17.70 20.77 -20.14
N PRO A 534 17.36 22.07 -19.96
CA PRO A 534 17.00 22.62 -18.66
C PRO A 534 15.56 22.22 -18.30
N ILE A 535 15.41 21.21 -17.44
CA ILE A 535 14.11 20.86 -16.85
C ILE A 535 13.67 21.99 -15.91
N SER A 536 12.81 22.86 -16.44
CA SER A 536 12.18 23.96 -15.69
C SER A 536 11.12 23.43 -14.71
N THR A 537 10.78 24.25 -13.72
CA THR A 537 9.75 23.97 -12.71
C THR A 537 8.66 25.02 -12.84
N ALA A 538 7.73 24.84 -13.78
CA ALA A 538 6.56 25.71 -13.86
C ALA A 538 5.49 25.24 -12.86
N CYS A 539 5.32 25.99 -11.78
CA CYS A 539 4.24 25.76 -10.82
C CYS A 539 2.90 26.23 -11.40
N PHE A 540 1.78 25.64 -10.93
CA PHE A 540 0.42 25.86 -11.44
C PHE A 540 -0.15 27.27 -11.17
N THR A 541 0.65 28.18 -10.61
CA THR A 541 0.26 29.52 -10.16
C THR A 541 0.35 30.60 -11.24
N GLU A 542 1.11 30.39 -12.31
CA GLU A 542 1.37 31.45 -13.30
C GLU A 542 0.24 31.65 -14.32
N THR A 543 -0.52 30.60 -14.64
CA THR A 543 -1.66 30.65 -15.56
C THR A 543 -2.75 31.59 -15.03
N LEU A 544 -3.17 31.41 -13.76
CA LEU A 544 -4.14 32.28 -13.09
C LEU A 544 -3.64 33.73 -12.95
N ARG A 545 -2.32 33.95 -12.83
CA ARG A 545 -1.74 35.30 -12.75
C ARG A 545 -1.72 36.01 -14.11
N LYS A 546 -1.55 35.28 -15.22
CA LYS A 546 -1.73 35.80 -16.59
C LYS A 546 -3.20 36.06 -16.94
N GLU A 547 -4.13 35.25 -16.44
CA GLU A 547 -5.58 35.47 -16.65
C GLU A 547 -6.10 36.68 -15.86
N ARG A 548 -5.71 36.84 -14.58
CA ARG A 548 -5.98 38.10 -13.83
C ARG A 548 -5.34 39.33 -14.49
N ARG A 549 -4.14 39.22 -15.06
CA ARG A 549 -3.49 40.35 -15.78
C ARG A 549 -4.09 40.64 -17.16
N ARG A 550 -4.77 39.68 -17.82
CA ARG A 550 -5.52 39.92 -19.06
C ARG A 550 -6.91 40.53 -18.80
N ASN A 551 -7.60 40.10 -17.74
CA ASN A 551 -8.94 40.62 -17.42
C ASN A 551 -8.93 41.93 -16.61
N GLY A 552 -7.78 42.36 -16.08
CA GLY A 552 -7.62 43.65 -15.38
C GLY A 552 -7.56 44.90 -16.28
N ARG A 553 -7.85 44.79 -17.59
CA ARG A 553 -7.92 45.92 -18.54
C ARG A 553 -9.08 45.77 -19.53
N LYS A 554 -10.30 45.71 -19.01
CA LYS A 554 -11.52 46.21 -19.68
C LYS A 554 -12.49 46.65 -18.59
N GLY A 555 -13.06 47.85 -18.75
CA GLY A 555 -13.96 48.43 -17.76
C GLY A 555 -15.30 47.70 -17.70
N MET A 556 -15.85 47.58 -16.50
CA MET A 556 -17.09 48.24 -16.10
C MET A 556 -18.06 48.55 -17.25
N GLU A 557 -19.03 47.66 -17.47
CA GLU A 557 -20.47 47.98 -17.43
C GLU A 557 -21.33 46.69 -17.48
N ASP A 558 -22.52 46.81 -16.89
CA ASP A 558 -23.73 45.98 -16.96
C ASP A 558 -23.84 44.53 -16.43
N SER A 559 -24.74 44.44 -15.44
CA SER A 559 -25.82 43.44 -15.23
C SER A 559 -25.69 42.43 -14.08
N LEU A 560 -26.63 42.58 -13.14
CA LEU A 560 -27.00 41.64 -12.08
C LEU A 560 -27.66 40.36 -12.64
N LEU A 561 -27.44 39.23 -11.96
CA LEU A 561 -28.40 38.15 -11.59
C LEU A 561 -27.57 36.93 -11.13
N VAL A 562 -27.34 36.69 -9.83
CA VAL A 562 -28.23 36.11 -8.80
C VAL A 562 -28.61 34.63 -9.05
N SER A 563 -28.28 33.78 -8.06
CA SER A 563 -28.83 32.43 -7.77
C SER A 563 -28.43 31.26 -8.70
N LEU A 564 -28.38 29.99 -8.26
CA LEU A 564 -28.41 29.39 -6.91
C LEU A 564 -27.77 27.97 -6.92
N VAL A 565 -27.72 27.34 -5.74
CA VAL A 565 -27.25 25.98 -5.44
C VAL A 565 -28.01 24.89 -6.20
N GLY A 566 -27.30 23.81 -6.55
CA GLY A 566 -27.82 22.51 -7.01
C GLY A 566 -26.75 21.42 -6.88
#